data_AF-A0A2H0A221-F1
#
_entry.id   AF-A0A2H0A221-F1
#
_cell.length_a   1.000
_cell.length_b   1.000
_cell.length_c   1.000
_cell.angle_alpha   90.00
_cell.angle_beta   90.00
_cell.angle_gamma   90.00
#
_symmetry.space_group_name_H-M   'P 1'
#
loop_
_entity.id
_entity.type
_entity.pdbx_description
1 polymer ?
#
loop_
_entity_poly.entity_id
_entity_poly.type
_entity_poly.pdbx_seq_one_letter_code
_entity_poly.pdbx_strand_id
1 'polypeptide(L)' 'IQAEEIIRLRGKLNEILAFHTNRDLKKIEVDTDRDFFMSGEEARKYGLIDHVINNRDDLDKIIESEA' A
#
# COMPACT_ATOMS: atom_id res chain seq x y z
N ILE A 1 -26.94 -5.71 -10.64
CA ILE A 1 -26.35 -4.45 -11.17
C ILE A 1 -25.48 -3.71 -10.14
N GLN A 2 -26.02 -3.00 -9.13
CA GLN A 2 -25.15 -2.24 -8.20
C GLN A 2 -24.19 -3.14 -7.39
N ALA A 3 -24.66 -4.29 -6.90
CA ALA A 3 -23.82 -5.23 -6.15
C ALA A 3 -22.68 -5.83 -6.99
N GLU A 4 -22.93 -6.13 -8.27
CA GLU A 4 -21.91 -6.67 -9.18
C GLU A 4 -20.82 -5.63 -9.51
N GLU A 5 -21.22 -4.37 -9.70
CA GLU A 5 -20.24 -3.28 -9.92
C GLU A 5 -19.39 -3.03 -8.68
N ILE A 6 -19.94 -3.13 -7.47
CA ILE A 6 -19.16 -3.02 -6.23
C ILE A 6 -18.09 -4.13 -6.16
N ILE A 7 -18.46 -5.37 -6.49
CA ILE A 7 -17.51 -6.50 -6.50
C ILE A 7 -16.43 -6.28 -7.57
N ARG A 8 -16.82 -5.84 -8.77
CA ARG A 8 -15.89 -5.56 -9.87
C ARG A 8 -14.89 -4.46 -9.51
N LEU A 9 -15.37 -3.37 -8.90
CA LEU A 9 -14.52 -2.27 -8.44
C LEU A 9 -13.56 -2.73 -7.34
N ARG A 10 -14.04 -3.51 -6.36
CA ARG A 10 -13.20 -4.06 -5.29
C ARG A 10 -12.08 -4.94 -5.85
N GLY A 11 -12.40 -5.83 -6.80
CA GLY A 11 -11.39 -6.65 -7.47
C GLY A 11 -10.33 -5.81 -8.17
N LYS A 12 -10.74 -4.79 -8.92
CA LYS A 12 -9.81 -3.88 -9.61
C LYS A 12 -8.90 -3.09 -8.64
N LEU A 13 -9.43 -2.66 -7.50
CA LEU A 13 -8.62 -2.01 -6.46
C LEU A 13 -7.58 -2.98 -5.88
N ASN A 14 -7.98 -4.22 -5.60
CA ASN A 14 -7.07 -5.23 -5.07
C ASN A 14 -5.95 -5.58 -6.06
N GLU A 15 -6.24 -5.63 -7.36
CA GLU A 15 -5.23 -5.84 -8.41
C GLU A 15 -4.18 -4.71 -8.45
N ILE A 16 -4.64 -3.45 -8.37
CA ILE A 16 -3.74 -2.28 -8.33
C ILE A 16 -2.84 -2.35 -7.10
N LEU A 17 -3.42 -2.64 -5.92
CA LEU A 17 -2.68 -2.76 -4.68
C LEU A 17 -1.66 -3.90 -4.74
N ALA A 18 -2.04 -5.07 -5.25
CA ALA A 18 -1.16 -6.21 -5.42
C ALA A 18 0.05 -5.88 -6.32
N PHE A 19 -0.20 -5.20 -7.45
CA PHE A 19 0.85 -4.80 -8.39
C PHE A 19 1.87 -3.84 -7.75
N HIS A 20 1.41 -2.80 -7.06
CA HIS A 20 2.32 -1.81 -6.47
C HIS A 20 3.01 -2.28 -5.19
N THR A 21 2.35 -3.11 -4.38
CA THR A 21 2.94 -3.65 -3.14
C THR A 21 3.75 -4.93 -3.36
N ASN A 22 3.72 -5.47 -4.57
CA ASN A 22 4.34 -6.75 -4.94
C ASN A 22 3.88 -7.92 -4.03
N ARG A 23 2.60 -7.90 -3.67
CA ARG A 23 1.95 -8.91 -2.81
C ARG A 23 0.96 -9.74 -3.62
N ASP A 24 0.71 -10.96 -3.14
CA ASP A 24 -0.31 -11.82 -3.71
C ASP A 24 -1.71 -11.19 -3.55
N LEU A 25 -2.50 -11.22 -4.63
CA LEU A 25 -3.90 -10.77 -4.67
C LEU A 25 -4.71 -11.37 -3.53
N LYS A 26 -4.53 -12.66 -3.23
CA LYS A 26 -5.25 -13.34 -2.14
C LYS A 26 -4.96 -12.72 -0.78
N LYS A 27 -3.73 -12.23 -0.57
CA LYS A 27 -3.33 -11.59 0.68
C LYS A 27 -3.95 -10.21 0.80
N ILE A 28 -3.94 -9.45 -0.30
CA ILE A 28 -4.61 -8.15 -0.39
C ILE A 28 -6.12 -8.30 -0.14
N GLU A 29 -6.78 -9.30 -0.71
CA GLU A 29 -8.22 -9.53 -0.49
C GLU A 29 -8.59 -9.77 0.97
N VAL A 30 -7.75 -10.53 1.71
CA VAL A 30 -7.96 -10.76 3.14
C VAL A 30 -7.69 -9.48 3.95
N ASP A 31 -6.61 -8.78 3.63
CA ASP A 31 -6.21 -7.55 4.33
C ASP A 31 -7.18 -6.39 4.05
N THR A 32 -7.81 -6.34 2.86
CA THR A 32 -8.84 -5.35 2.48
C THR A 32 -10.26 -5.83 2.76
N ASP A 33 -10.44 -7.00 3.40
CA ASP A 33 -11.77 -7.45 3.81
C ASP A 33 -12.37 -6.56 4.90
N ARG A 34 -11.49 -6.00 5.74
CA ARG A 34 -11.79 -5.06 6.81
C ARG A 34 -10.84 -3.87 6.77
N ASP A 35 -11.19 -2.83 7.51
CA ASP A 35 -10.30 -1.70 7.72
C ASP A 35 -9.02 -2.17 8.43
N PHE A 36 -7.90 -2.12 7.71
CA PHE A 36 -6.59 -2.50 8.21
C PHE A 36 -5.69 -1.27 8.31
N PHE A 37 -5.55 -0.74 9.52
CA PHE A 37 -4.71 0.42 9.80
C PHE A 37 -3.26 -0.02 10.03
N MET A 38 -2.32 0.72 9.45
CA MET A 38 -0.89 0.47 9.57
C MET A 38 -0.18 1.73 10.07
N SER A 39 0.83 1.55 10.90
CA SER A 39 1.84 2.58 11.18
C SER A 39 2.71 2.84 9.94
N GLY A 40 3.47 3.95 9.93
CA GLY A 40 4.38 4.25 8.81
C GLY A 40 5.38 3.12 8.52
N GLU A 41 5.97 2.53 9.58
CA GLU A 41 6.89 1.39 9.43
C GLU A 41 6.20 0.14 8.90
N GLU A 42 4.95 -0.12 9.30
CA GLU A 42 4.18 -1.24 8.77
C GLU A 42 3.80 -1.01 7.31
N ALA A 43 3.39 0.20 6.93
CA ALA A 43 3.10 0.56 5.55
C ALA A 43 4.33 0.42 4.64
N ARG A 44 5.52 0.78 5.15
CA ARG A 44 6.79 0.59 4.46
C ARG A 44 7.11 -0.89 4.23
N LYS A 45 7.00 -1.70 5.28
CA LYS A 45 7.16 -3.17 5.18
C LYS A 45 6.07 -3.82 4.33
N TYR A 46 4.90 -3.18 4.25
CA TYR A 46 3.82 -3.62 3.39
C TYR A 46 4.13 -3.42 1.91
N GLY A 47 5.00 -2.45 1.59
CA GLY A 47 5.31 -2.02 0.22
C GLY A 47 4.36 -0.95 -0.28
N LEU A 48 3.65 -0.25 0.62
CA LEU A 48 2.78 0.88 0.26
C LEU A 48 3.57 2.18 0.08
N ILE A 49 4.69 2.32 0.79
CA ILE A 49 5.57 3.49 0.78
C ILE A 49 7.02 3.04 0.89
N ASP A 50 7.95 3.83 0.37
CA ASP A 50 9.37 3.48 0.37
C ASP A 50 10.11 3.97 1.62
N HIS A 51 9.72 5.16 2.11
CA HIS A 51 10.40 5.84 3.23
C HIS A 51 9.42 6.42 4.24
N VAL A 52 9.85 6.45 5.51
CA VAL A 52 9.16 7.11 6.63
C VAL A 52 10.06 8.21 7.16
N ILE A 53 9.58 9.46 7.13
CA ILE A 53 10.36 10.65 7.48
C ILE A 53 9.96 11.08 8.88
N ASN A 54 10.91 11.14 9.83
CA ASN A 54 10.63 11.60 11.20
C ASN A 54 10.99 13.07 11.41
N ASN A 55 11.97 13.58 10.67
CA ASN A 55 12.43 14.97 10.74
C ASN A 55 12.95 15.45 9.38
N ARG A 56 13.33 16.73 9.29
CA ARG A 56 13.83 17.33 8.05
C ARG A 56 15.17 16.74 7.59
N ASP A 57 16.03 16.36 8.52
CA ASP A 57 17.35 15.77 8.20
C ASP A 57 17.21 14.40 7.51
N ASP A 58 16.11 13.66 7.78
CA ASP A 58 15.82 12.40 7.09
C ASP A 58 15.48 12.62 5.61
N LEU A 59 14.84 13.75 5.28
CA LEU A 59 14.52 14.10 3.89
C LEU A 59 15.80 14.39 3.09
N ASP A 60 16.73 15.14 3.67
CA ASP A 60 18.00 15.48 3.01
C ASP A 60 18.83 14.21 2.73
N LYS A 61 18.86 13.24 3.66
CA LYS A 61 19.52 11.93 3.47
C LYS A 61 18.90 11.08 2.37
N ILE A 62 17.58 11.11 2.21
CA ILE A 62 16.89 10.36 1.16
C ILE A 62 17.26 10.96 -0.21
N ILE A 63 17.18 12.29 -0.33
CA ILE A 63 17.55 13.00 -1.57
C ILE A 63 19.00 12.72 -1.95
N GLU A 64 19.93 12.70 -0.98
CA GLU A 64 21.34 12.36 -1.23
C GLU A 64 21.55 10.90 -1.64
N SER A 65 20.69 9.97 -1.19
CA SER A 65 20.80 8.55 -1.53
C SER A 65 20.26 8.18 -2.91
N GLU A 66 19.39 9.02 -3.47
CA GLU A 66 18.74 8.84 -4.77
C GLU A 66 19.41 9.65 -5.90
N ALA A 67 20.37 10.52 -5.55
CA ALA A 67 21.18 11.33 -6.47
C ALA A 67 22.45 10.59 -6.96
#